data_AF-A0A9P5XIH1-F1
#
_entry.id   AF-A0A9P5XIH1-F1
#
_cell.length_a   1.000
_cell.length_b   1.000
_cell.length_c   1.000
_cell.angle_alpha   90.00
_cell.angle_beta   90.00
_cell.angle_gamma   90.00
#
_symmetry.space_group_name_H-M   'P 1'
#
loop_
_entity.id
_entity.type
_entity.pdbx_description
1 polymer ?
#
loop_
_entity_poly.entity_id
_entity_poly.type
_entity_poly.pdbx_seq_one_letter_code
_entity_poly.pdbx_strand_id
1 'polypeptide(L)'
;MGPIFQSLQKKTSWERLQLTESQQRMYAAERLGNFRWICKMVATYSAYELKEEDIVNQDLTLWLREIGQFAEIIYATPPLESLLDNYDAMSQRGFPLEGYYALSPHPYPSSALPLSRTQRCSTLTSSGGDCTCARRRQQIIVSICGTASVQQAIQDLRAIRKVHPGASDSAVTVHTGFWDLYQGMKPALMEGIEVGLRTDPSEDELVVTGHSMGGAIAHLLCLDLLSPVSSTSRHTSLQVITFGEPRTGNQGLVDHWVELKRRHEEDLGIPIREWSVKAYNDGVPALPLITLGYRHFAQHPLYTINGKLYRIPHSEREFALFKESGELNVPCAAALAYQASLAAGNPRIPLSPLGGHNYYNERDLEGGFLRRLDWLMKSGFDKEGWEEKYRAIMEKYISA
;
A
#
# COMPACT_ATOMS: atom_id res chain seq x y z
N MET A 1 9.61 10.63 -57.48
CA MET A 1 10.66 9.93 -56.71
C MET A 1 11.20 10.92 -55.70
N GLY A 2 11.27 10.72 -54.40
CA GLY A 2 10.95 9.67 -53.44
C GLY A 2 11.31 10.31 -52.08
N PRO A 3 10.60 10.01 -50.99
CA PRO A 3 10.55 10.87 -49.82
C PRO A 3 11.48 10.39 -48.69
N ILE A 4 11.39 11.09 -47.56
CA ILE A 4 11.59 10.63 -46.17
C ILE A 4 12.78 11.29 -45.46
N PHE A 5 12.51 12.48 -44.91
CA PHE A 5 13.01 12.85 -43.59
C PHE A 5 12.29 11.98 -42.55
N GLN A 6 12.95 10.95 -42.03
CA GLN A 6 12.52 10.29 -40.80
C GLN A 6 13.15 11.04 -39.63
N SER A 7 12.32 11.75 -38.87
CA SER A 7 12.68 12.27 -37.56
C SER A 7 12.97 11.08 -36.64
N LEU A 8 14.22 10.97 -36.18
CA LEU A 8 14.59 10.13 -35.06
C LEU A 8 14.01 10.76 -33.78
N GLN A 9 12.70 10.60 -33.56
CA GLN A 9 12.15 10.75 -32.22
C GLN A 9 12.82 9.69 -31.34
N LYS A 10 13.70 10.12 -30.44
CA LYS A 10 14.24 9.27 -29.38
C LYS A 10 13.07 8.70 -28.59
N LYS A 11 12.72 7.44 -28.88
CA LYS A 11 11.74 6.69 -28.11
C LYS A 11 12.11 6.77 -26.62
N THR A 12 11.17 7.26 -25.84
CA THR A 12 11.28 7.31 -24.37
C THR A 12 11.55 5.91 -23.82
N SER A 13 12.11 5.78 -22.61
CA SER A 13 12.35 4.47 -21.98
C SER A 13 11.08 3.60 -21.93
N TRP A 14 9.90 4.24 -21.86
CA TRP A 14 8.55 3.66 -21.89
C TRP A 14 8.24 2.86 -23.17
N GLU A 15 8.73 3.31 -24.33
CA GLU A 15 8.42 2.71 -25.64
C GLU A 15 9.33 1.51 -25.98
N ARG A 16 10.20 1.11 -25.05
CA ARG A 16 11.19 0.02 -25.21
C ARG A 16 10.87 -1.25 -24.42
N LEU A 17 9.81 -1.25 -23.59
CA LEU A 17 9.29 -2.45 -22.92
C LEU A 17 8.46 -3.29 -23.88
N GLN A 18 8.86 -4.54 -24.10
CA GLN A 18 7.95 -5.53 -24.69
C GLN A 18 7.09 -6.12 -23.57
N LEU A 19 5.87 -5.59 -23.47
CA LEU A 19 4.86 -6.09 -22.55
C LEU A 19 4.21 -7.35 -23.13
N THR A 20 3.89 -8.31 -22.27
CA THR A 20 3.04 -9.46 -22.66
C THR A 20 1.66 -8.96 -23.08
N GLU A 21 0.93 -9.76 -23.86
CA GLU A 21 -0.44 -9.40 -24.25
C GLU A 21 -1.34 -9.17 -23.03
N SER A 22 -1.19 -9.98 -21.98
CA SER A 22 -1.92 -9.80 -20.72
C SER A 22 -1.58 -8.48 -20.02
N GLN A 23 -0.30 -8.08 -19.99
CA GLN A 23 0.12 -6.79 -19.44
C GLN A 23 -0.41 -5.63 -20.27
N GLN A 24 -0.39 -5.73 -21.60
CA GLN A 24 -0.94 -4.69 -22.49
C GLN A 24 -2.43 -4.48 -22.23
N ARG A 25 -3.21 -5.57 -22.13
CA ARG A 25 -4.64 -5.50 -21.81
C ARG A 25 -4.89 -4.92 -20.41
N MET A 26 -4.10 -5.34 -19.41
CA MET A 26 -4.18 -4.81 -18.05
C MET A 26 -3.99 -3.29 -18.04
N TYR A 27 -2.90 -2.78 -18.65
CA TYR A 27 -2.61 -1.35 -18.70
C TYR A 27 -3.58 -0.54 -19.55
N ALA A 28 -4.04 -1.09 -20.69
CA ALA A 28 -5.03 -0.44 -21.53
C ALA A 28 -6.39 -0.30 -20.83
N ALA A 29 -6.67 -1.16 -19.84
CA ALA A 29 -7.92 -1.15 -19.11
C ALA A 29 -7.90 -0.25 -17.86
N GLU A 30 -6.77 0.39 -17.52
CA GLU A 30 -6.67 1.32 -16.39
C GLU A 30 -7.56 2.55 -16.58
N ARG A 31 -8.23 2.93 -15.50
CA ARG A 31 -9.13 4.09 -15.39
C ARG A 31 -8.83 4.90 -14.14
N LEU A 32 -8.23 4.29 -13.11
CA LEU A 32 -7.84 4.99 -11.89
C LEU A 32 -6.52 5.71 -12.07
N GLY A 33 -6.34 6.78 -11.30
CA GLY A 33 -5.10 7.56 -11.29
C GLY A 33 -3.94 6.71 -10.77
N ASN A 34 -3.02 6.33 -11.66
CA ASN A 34 -1.75 5.69 -11.28
C ASN A 34 -0.62 6.69 -10.97
N PHE A 35 -0.90 7.99 -11.11
CA PHE A 35 0.02 9.10 -10.81
C PHE A 35 1.39 9.06 -11.49
N ARG A 36 1.56 8.24 -12.54
CA ARG A 36 2.80 8.16 -13.34
C ARG A 36 3.21 9.49 -13.95
N TRP A 37 2.23 10.33 -14.31
CA TRP A 37 2.50 11.68 -14.82
C TRP A 37 3.10 12.58 -13.73
N ILE A 38 2.62 12.48 -12.47
CA ILE A 38 3.21 13.19 -11.33
C ILE A 38 4.64 12.69 -11.13
N CYS A 39 4.83 11.37 -11.14
CA CYS A 39 6.15 10.76 -11.04
C CYS A 39 7.11 11.37 -12.08
N LYS A 40 6.70 11.42 -13.35
CA LYS A 40 7.48 12.03 -14.43
C LYS A 40 7.78 13.53 -14.23
N MET A 41 6.88 14.27 -13.60
CA MET A 41 7.00 15.72 -13.44
C MET A 41 7.84 16.12 -12.23
N VAL A 42 7.73 15.40 -11.12
CA VAL A 42 8.28 15.85 -9.83
C VAL A 42 9.08 14.81 -9.05
N ALA A 43 9.01 13.52 -9.40
CA ALA A 43 9.84 12.52 -8.73
C ALA A 43 11.30 12.64 -9.18
N THR A 44 12.21 12.47 -8.24
CA THR A 44 13.65 12.47 -8.48
C THR A 44 14.21 11.06 -8.38
N TYR A 45 15.12 10.72 -9.28
CA TYR A 45 15.96 9.54 -9.16
C TYR A 45 17.05 9.79 -8.13
N SER A 46 17.26 8.84 -7.22
CA SER A 46 18.47 8.77 -6.42
C SER A 46 19.67 8.45 -7.32
N ALA A 47 20.85 8.97 -6.94
CA ALA A 47 22.12 8.56 -7.52
C ALA A 47 22.56 7.17 -7.02
N TYR A 48 21.98 6.71 -5.91
CA TYR A 48 22.18 5.37 -5.38
C TYR A 48 21.47 4.34 -6.25
N GLU A 49 22.21 3.31 -6.67
CA GLU A 49 21.67 2.15 -7.38
C GLU A 49 21.44 1.01 -6.39
N LEU A 50 20.25 0.42 -6.43
CA LEU A 50 19.83 -0.68 -5.58
C LEU A 50 20.58 -1.94 -5.94
N LYS A 51 21.25 -2.54 -4.96
CA LYS A 51 22.07 -3.74 -5.14
C LYS A 51 21.37 -4.97 -4.62
N GLU A 52 21.92 -6.14 -4.92
CA GLU A 52 21.44 -7.41 -4.39
C GLU A 52 21.49 -7.46 -2.84
N GLU A 53 22.48 -6.81 -2.23
CA GLU A 53 22.58 -6.65 -0.76
C GLU A 53 21.44 -5.82 -0.14
N ASP A 54 20.77 -4.97 -0.94
CA ASP A 54 19.65 -4.17 -0.48
C ASP A 54 18.33 -4.95 -0.49
N ILE A 55 18.29 -6.14 -1.12
CA ILE A 55 17.08 -6.97 -1.18
C ILE A 55 16.67 -7.41 0.22
N VAL A 56 15.42 -7.14 0.60
CA VAL A 56 14.91 -7.62 1.89
C VAL A 56 14.61 -9.11 1.84
N ASN A 57 14.69 -9.77 3.00
CA ASN A 57 14.41 -11.20 3.08
C ASN A 57 12.98 -11.56 2.63
N GLN A 58 12.81 -12.83 2.25
CA GLN A 58 11.55 -13.32 1.70
C GLN A 58 10.41 -13.27 2.72
N ASP A 59 10.69 -13.51 4.00
CA ASP A 59 9.69 -13.51 5.07
C ASP A 59 9.06 -12.12 5.25
N LEU A 60 9.88 -11.06 5.27
CA LEU A 60 9.39 -9.68 5.32
C LEU A 60 8.58 -9.33 4.07
N THR A 61 9.02 -9.78 2.89
CA THR A 61 8.30 -9.56 1.65
C THR A 61 6.90 -10.20 1.69
N LEU A 62 6.81 -11.44 2.17
CA LEU A 62 5.54 -12.15 2.32
C LEU A 62 4.66 -11.52 3.40
N TRP A 63 5.24 -11.13 4.54
CA TRP A 63 4.52 -10.42 5.61
C TRP A 63 3.87 -9.13 5.12
N LEU A 64 4.62 -8.29 4.40
CA LEU A 64 4.11 -7.05 3.83
C LEU A 64 3.01 -7.31 2.80
N ARG A 65 3.13 -8.37 1.99
CA ARG A 65 2.07 -8.76 1.05
C ARG A 65 0.80 -9.21 1.74
N GLU A 66 0.90 -9.87 2.89
CA GLU A 66 -0.27 -10.25 3.69
C GLU A 66 -0.93 -9.03 4.32
N ILE A 67 -0.18 -8.16 5.01
CA ILE A 67 -0.74 -6.92 5.58
C ILE A 67 -1.28 -6.00 4.48
N GLY A 68 -0.66 -6.00 3.30
CA GLY A 68 -1.14 -5.27 2.14
C GLY A 68 -2.56 -5.64 1.72
N GLN A 69 -3.01 -6.87 1.97
CA GLN A 69 -4.40 -7.27 1.66
C GLN A 69 -5.41 -6.46 2.49
N PHE A 70 -5.05 -6.12 3.74
CA PHE A 70 -5.87 -5.28 4.62
C PHE A 70 -5.85 -3.80 4.17
N ALA A 71 -4.73 -3.32 3.63
CA ALA A 71 -4.65 -1.99 3.02
C ALA A 71 -5.45 -1.86 1.71
N GLU A 72 -5.78 -2.98 1.07
CA GLU A 72 -6.52 -3.04 -0.20
C GLU A 72 -8.01 -3.31 0.00
N ILE A 73 -8.37 -4.24 0.91
CA ILE A 73 -9.76 -4.64 1.16
C ILE A 73 -10.63 -3.48 1.65
N ILE A 74 -10.04 -2.47 2.28
CA ILE A 74 -10.76 -1.30 2.77
C ILE A 74 -11.38 -0.45 1.64
N TYR A 75 -10.93 -0.63 0.39
CA TYR A 75 -11.58 -0.01 -0.78
C TYR A 75 -12.82 -0.78 -1.26
N ALA A 76 -13.19 -1.90 -0.60
CA ALA A 76 -14.37 -2.66 -0.96
C ALA A 76 -15.65 -1.84 -0.76
N THR A 77 -16.55 -1.93 -1.73
CA THR A 77 -17.89 -1.34 -1.62
C THR A 77 -18.83 -2.15 -0.72
N PRO A 78 -18.88 -3.51 -0.83
CA PRO A 78 -19.63 -4.31 0.12
C PRO A 78 -18.99 -4.29 1.51
N PRO A 79 -19.77 -4.45 2.60
CA PRO A 79 -19.22 -4.64 3.93
C PRO A 79 -18.24 -5.81 3.97
N LEU A 80 -17.15 -5.66 4.72
CA LEU A 80 -16.14 -6.71 4.84
C LEU A 80 -16.73 -8.02 5.35
N GLU A 81 -17.63 -7.96 6.33
CA GLU A 81 -18.33 -9.13 6.87
C GLU A 81 -19.04 -9.93 5.78
N SER A 82 -19.79 -9.27 4.90
CA SER A 82 -20.48 -9.92 3.78
C SER A 82 -19.51 -10.61 2.81
N LEU A 83 -18.34 -10.01 2.57
CA LEU A 83 -17.29 -10.62 1.74
C LEU A 83 -16.66 -11.84 2.42
N LEU A 84 -16.44 -11.78 3.74
CA LEU A 84 -15.83 -12.86 4.52
C LEU A 84 -16.81 -14.03 4.72
N ASP A 85 -18.10 -13.77 4.89
CA ASP A 85 -19.14 -14.79 4.97
C ASP A 85 -19.25 -15.61 3.67
N ASN A 86 -18.89 -14.99 2.54
CA ASN A 86 -18.84 -15.62 1.22
C ASN A 86 -17.40 -15.93 0.75
N TYR A 87 -16.43 -16.01 1.66
CA TYR A 87 -15.00 -16.08 1.33
C TYR A 87 -14.65 -17.23 0.37
N ASP A 88 -15.23 -18.41 0.55
CA ASP A 88 -14.93 -19.59 -0.28
C ASP A 88 -15.30 -19.40 -1.76
N ALA A 89 -16.40 -18.68 -2.02
CA ALA A 89 -16.75 -18.28 -3.38
C ALA A 89 -15.86 -17.12 -3.86
N MET A 90 -15.68 -16.11 -2.99
CA MET A 90 -14.92 -14.90 -3.31
C MET A 90 -13.43 -15.16 -3.60
N SER A 91 -12.85 -16.21 -3.04
CA SER A 91 -11.42 -16.55 -3.18
C SER A 91 -11.11 -17.39 -4.43
N GLN A 92 -12.14 -17.80 -5.18
CA GLN A 92 -11.96 -18.55 -6.42
C GLN A 92 -11.27 -17.71 -7.49
N ARG A 93 -10.66 -18.39 -8.46
CA ARG A 93 -10.01 -17.74 -9.59
C ARG A 93 -10.97 -16.80 -10.31
N GLY A 94 -10.55 -15.56 -10.52
CA GLY A 94 -11.34 -14.52 -11.19
C GLY A 94 -12.35 -13.79 -10.29
N PHE A 95 -12.53 -14.20 -9.04
CA PHE A 95 -13.37 -13.50 -8.06
C PHE A 95 -12.56 -12.44 -7.29
N PRO A 96 -13.21 -11.52 -6.55
CA PRO A 96 -12.54 -10.38 -5.94
C PRO A 96 -11.45 -10.74 -4.93
N LEU A 97 -11.62 -11.80 -4.14
CA LEU A 97 -10.68 -12.21 -3.09
C LEU A 97 -9.68 -13.28 -3.58
N GLU A 98 -9.51 -13.46 -4.89
CA GLU A 98 -8.46 -14.33 -5.44
C GLU A 98 -7.09 -13.88 -4.90
N GLY A 99 -6.41 -14.75 -4.14
CA GLY A 99 -5.10 -14.45 -3.55
C GLY A 99 -5.15 -13.70 -2.22
N TYR A 100 -6.33 -13.37 -1.69
CA TYR A 100 -6.52 -12.67 -0.41
C TYR A 100 -6.51 -13.63 0.80
N TYR A 101 -5.49 -14.50 0.85
CA TYR A 101 -5.39 -15.55 1.88
C TYR A 101 -5.32 -15.03 3.31
N ALA A 102 -4.77 -13.83 3.54
CA ALA A 102 -4.66 -13.23 4.86
C ALA A 102 -6.01 -12.86 5.48
N LEU A 103 -7.04 -12.70 4.64
CA LEU A 103 -8.42 -12.47 5.04
C LEU A 103 -9.21 -13.76 5.27
N SER A 104 -8.64 -14.93 5.00
CA SER A 104 -9.37 -16.19 5.08
C SER A 104 -9.94 -16.41 6.49
N PRO A 105 -11.23 -16.76 6.62
CA PRO A 105 -11.79 -17.22 7.89
C PRO A 105 -11.28 -18.62 8.25
N HIS A 106 -10.63 -19.32 7.32
CA HIS A 106 -10.04 -20.64 7.52
C HIS A 106 -8.54 -20.54 7.84
N PRO A 107 -7.98 -21.49 8.61
CA PRO A 107 -6.53 -21.57 8.78
C PRO A 107 -5.83 -21.76 7.44
N TYR A 108 -4.83 -20.93 7.14
CA TYR A 108 -3.99 -21.09 5.95
C TYR A 108 -2.50 -21.11 6.35
N PRO A 109 -1.68 -21.97 5.73
CA PRO A 109 -0.25 -21.99 5.98
C PRO A 109 0.39 -20.69 5.47
N SER A 110 0.88 -19.88 6.40
CA SER A 110 1.73 -18.73 6.09
C SER A 110 3.17 -19.10 6.43
N SER A 111 4.06 -19.06 5.44
CA SER A 111 5.49 -19.27 5.68
C SER A 111 6.14 -18.09 6.42
N ALA A 112 5.57 -16.89 6.31
CA ALA A 112 6.00 -15.71 7.07
C ALA A 112 5.47 -15.71 8.51
N LEU A 113 4.49 -16.57 8.83
CA LEU A 113 3.84 -16.63 10.14
C LEU A 113 3.68 -18.09 10.60
N PRO A 114 4.73 -18.71 11.14
CA PRO A 114 4.83 -20.17 11.39
C PRO A 114 3.91 -20.76 12.47
N LEU A 115 2.82 -20.10 12.87
CA LEU A 115 1.86 -20.57 13.89
C LEU A 115 0.41 -20.65 13.36
N SER A 116 0.25 -21.03 12.09
CA SER A 116 -1.03 -20.99 11.38
C SER A 116 -1.96 -22.19 11.62
N ARG A 117 -2.25 -22.56 12.87
CA ARG A 117 -3.11 -23.73 13.10
C ARG A 117 -4.56 -23.47 13.52
N THR A 118 -4.98 -22.29 14.01
CA THR A 118 -6.28 -22.28 14.73
C THR A 118 -7.14 -20.99 14.85
N GLN A 119 -6.96 -19.86 14.13
CA GLN A 119 -7.83 -18.68 14.41
C GLN A 119 -8.40 -17.89 13.20
N ARG A 120 -9.67 -17.47 13.35
CA ARG A 120 -10.50 -16.70 12.41
C ARG A 120 -10.15 -15.21 12.40
N CYS A 121 -10.31 -14.54 11.27
CA CYS A 121 -10.34 -13.07 11.17
C CYS A 121 -11.76 -12.58 11.53
N SER A 122 -11.89 -11.62 12.43
CA SER A 122 -13.19 -11.01 12.79
C SER A 122 -13.13 -9.49 12.67
N THR A 123 -14.12 -8.89 12.03
CA THR A 123 -14.25 -7.43 11.91
C THR A 123 -14.72 -6.83 13.23
N LEU A 124 -14.11 -5.73 13.63
CA LEU A 124 -14.52 -4.87 14.73
C LEU A 124 -14.85 -3.53 14.08
N THR A 125 -16.12 -3.35 13.74
CA THR A 125 -16.56 -2.21 12.91
C THR A 125 -16.44 -0.89 13.65
N SER A 126 -16.09 0.16 12.89
CA SER A 126 -16.51 1.53 13.16
C SER A 126 -17.32 2.01 11.96
N SER A 127 -18.37 2.77 12.22
CA SER A 127 -19.38 3.22 11.27
C SER A 127 -18.81 4.25 10.29
N GLY A 128 -18.46 3.81 9.07
CA GLY A 128 -18.04 4.65 7.96
C GLY A 128 -16.94 3.94 7.17
N GLY A 129 -17.16 3.69 5.86
CA GLY A 129 -16.28 2.86 5.01
C GLY A 129 -14.85 3.37 4.79
N ASP A 130 -14.40 4.37 5.56
CA ASP A 130 -13.08 5.00 5.45
C ASP A 130 -12.01 4.35 6.34
N CYS A 131 -12.40 3.52 7.32
CA CYS A 131 -11.48 2.72 8.11
C CYS A 131 -12.12 1.44 8.64
N THR A 132 -11.31 0.43 8.94
CA THR A 132 -11.75 -0.82 9.56
C THR A 132 -10.75 -1.28 10.60
N CYS A 133 -11.24 -1.89 11.67
CA CYS A 133 -10.41 -2.65 12.59
C CYS A 133 -10.75 -4.14 12.41
N ALA A 134 -9.74 -4.97 12.25
CA ALA A 134 -9.89 -6.42 12.14
C ALA A 134 -9.03 -7.08 13.20
N ARG A 135 -9.56 -8.08 13.89
CA ARG A 135 -8.80 -8.90 14.82
C ARG A 135 -8.37 -10.20 14.13
N ARG A 136 -7.09 -10.53 14.23
CA ARG A 136 -6.51 -11.77 13.73
C ARG A 136 -5.43 -12.23 14.70
N ARG A 137 -5.62 -13.37 15.36
CA ARG A 137 -4.70 -13.86 16.42
C ARG A 137 -4.64 -12.89 17.62
N GLN A 138 -3.44 -12.65 18.13
CA GLN A 138 -3.07 -11.56 19.04
C GLN A 138 -2.66 -10.30 18.24
N GLN A 139 -3.33 -10.02 17.11
CA GLN A 139 -3.10 -8.80 16.35
C GLN A 139 -4.41 -8.07 16.10
N ILE A 140 -4.38 -6.77 16.32
CA ILE A 140 -5.43 -5.83 15.93
C ILE A 140 -4.89 -5.08 14.73
N ILE A 141 -5.52 -5.28 13.57
CA ILE A 141 -5.12 -4.64 12.32
C ILE A 141 -6.09 -3.50 12.03
N VAL A 142 -5.60 -2.27 12.08
CA VAL A 142 -6.33 -1.06 11.73
C VAL A 142 -5.98 -0.69 10.29
N SER A 143 -6.95 -0.74 9.40
CA SER A 143 -6.75 -0.40 7.98
C SER A 143 -7.48 0.88 7.64
N ILE A 144 -6.76 1.80 6.99
CA ILE A 144 -7.26 3.14 6.69
C ILE A 144 -7.35 3.30 5.19
N CYS A 145 -8.54 3.65 4.70
CA CYS A 145 -8.82 3.85 3.29
C CYS A 145 -8.09 5.07 2.75
N GLY A 146 -7.75 5.05 1.46
CA GLY A 146 -7.44 6.27 0.72
C GLY A 146 -8.70 6.87 0.14
N THR A 147 -9.01 8.13 0.44
CA THR A 147 -10.23 8.78 -0.08
C THR A 147 -9.98 9.40 -1.45
N ALA A 148 -11.02 9.43 -2.30
CA ALA A 148 -11.02 10.17 -3.57
C ALA A 148 -10.76 11.68 -3.36
N SER A 149 -11.19 12.23 -2.21
CA SER A 149 -10.96 13.63 -1.83
C SER A 149 -9.48 13.97 -1.70
N VAL A 150 -8.63 13.01 -1.30
CA VAL A 150 -7.18 13.23 -1.30
C VAL A 150 -6.54 13.01 -2.64
N GLN A 151 -7.08 12.13 -3.49
CA GLN A 151 -6.65 12.12 -4.88
C GLN A 151 -6.89 13.51 -5.51
N GLN A 152 -8.02 14.15 -5.21
CA GLN A 152 -8.28 15.54 -5.59
C GLN A 152 -7.31 16.53 -4.92
N ALA A 153 -7.02 16.40 -3.62
CA ALA A 153 -6.07 17.28 -2.93
C ALA A 153 -4.62 17.16 -3.46
N ILE A 154 -4.22 15.95 -3.85
CA ILE A 154 -2.95 15.63 -4.50
C ILE A 154 -2.92 16.22 -5.91
N GLN A 155 -4.02 16.11 -6.66
CA GLN A 155 -4.17 16.72 -7.99
C GLN A 155 -4.15 18.26 -7.91
N ASP A 156 -4.77 18.84 -6.90
CA ASP A 156 -4.85 20.28 -6.66
C ASP A 156 -3.61 20.86 -5.94
N LEU A 157 -2.62 20.02 -5.62
CA LEU A 157 -1.34 20.37 -4.97
C LEU A 157 -1.48 21.33 -3.76
N ARG A 158 -2.56 21.21 -2.98
CA ARG A 158 -2.81 22.10 -1.82
C ARG A 158 -1.86 21.77 -0.65
N ALA A 159 -0.59 22.09 -0.79
CA ALA A 159 0.50 21.84 0.16
C ALA A 159 0.49 22.83 1.35
N ILE A 160 -0.70 23.08 1.90
CA ILE A 160 -0.87 23.96 3.06
C ILE A 160 -0.54 23.18 4.32
N ARG A 161 0.28 23.79 5.17
CA ARG A 161 0.65 23.24 6.49
C ARG A 161 -0.02 24.02 7.61
N LYS A 162 -0.32 23.32 8.70
CA LYS A 162 -0.71 23.88 9.99
C LYS A 162 0.22 23.37 11.08
N VAL A 163 0.30 24.08 12.20
CA VAL A 163 1.01 23.61 13.40
C VAL A 163 0.34 22.31 13.88
N HIS A 164 1.16 21.30 14.20
CA HIS A 164 0.67 20.04 14.74
C HIS A 164 0.18 20.24 16.18
N PRO A 165 -1.11 20.01 16.51
CA PRO A 165 -1.66 20.34 17.83
C PRO A 165 -1.01 19.58 19.00
N GLY A 166 -0.46 18.39 18.76
CA GLY A 166 0.25 17.60 19.76
C GLY A 166 1.71 18.00 19.98
N ALA A 167 2.24 18.96 19.22
CA ALA A 167 3.62 19.40 19.34
C ALA A 167 3.74 20.64 20.25
N SER A 168 4.72 20.61 21.16
CA SER A 168 5.04 21.76 22.01
C SER A 168 5.71 22.90 21.24
N ASP A 169 6.29 22.61 20.07
CA ASP A 169 6.99 23.56 19.21
C ASP A 169 6.15 23.89 17.97
N SER A 170 5.89 25.19 17.76
CA SER A 170 5.21 25.74 16.59
C SER A 170 5.91 25.44 15.25
N ALA A 171 7.19 25.05 15.27
CA ALA A 171 7.92 24.63 14.08
C ALA A 171 7.49 23.26 13.56
N VAL A 172 6.79 22.44 14.36
CA VAL A 172 6.28 21.13 13.94
C VAL A 172 4.98 21.31 13.18
N THR A 173 4.98 20.96 11.89
CA THR A 173 3.85 21.24 11.00
C THR A 173 3.42 20.02 10.18
N VAL A 174 2.12 19.92 9.98
CA VAL A 174 1.43 18.81 9.30
C VAL A 174 0.61 19.35 8.12
N HIS A 175 0.42 18.55 7.07
CA HIS A 175 -0.48 18.87 5.97
C HIS A 175 -1.90 19.08 6.48
N THR A 176 -2.50 20.24 6.23
CA THR A 176 -3.83 20.60 6.74
C THR A 176 -4.88 19.57 6.31
N GLY A 177 -4.90 19.17 5.04
CA GLY A 177 -5.87 18.19 4.55
C GLY A 177 -5.74 16.80 5.17
N PHE A 178 -4.51 16.34 5.47
CA PHE A 178 -4.33 15.02 6.10
C PHE A 178 -4.74 15.08 7.57
N TRP A 179 -4.41 16.19 8.24
CA TRP A 179 -4.83 16.41 9.61
C TRP A 179 -6.35 16.47 9.74
N ASP A 180 -7.04 17.23 8.89
CA ASP A 180 -8.49 17.39 8.98
C ASP A 180 -9.22 16.07 8.71
N LEU A 181 -8.73 15.25 7.77
CA LEU A 181 -9.24 13.89 7.52
C LEU A 181 -8.98 12.97 8.70
N TYR A 182 -7.76 13.00 9.26
CA TYR A 182 -7.43 12.24 10.45
C TYR A 182 -8.37 12.59 11.62
N GLN A 183 -8.61 13.89 11.87
CA GLN A 183 -9.52 14.31 12.93
C GLN A 183 -10.96 13.82 12.73
N GLY A 184 -11.43 13.76 11.48
CA GLY A 184 -12.74 13.17 11.17
C GLY A 184 -12.82 11.67 11.46
N MET A 185 -11.74 10.93 11.22
CA MET A 185 -11.69 9.47 11.43
C MET A 185 -11.29 9.07 12.87
N LYS A 186 -10.61 9.96 13.60
CA LYS A 186 -10.00 9.68 14.90
C LYS A 186 -10.97 9.04 15.92
N PRO A 187 -12.22 9.54 16.12
CA PRO A 187 -13.13 8.93 17.09
C PRO A 187 -13.40 7.46 16.79
N ALA A 188 -13.68 7.14 15.52
CA ALA A 188 -14.03 5.81 15.06
C ALA A 188 -12.83 4.85 15.11
N LEU A 189 -11.64 5.34 14.75
CA LEU A 189 -10.38 4.61 14.85
C LEU A 189 -10.04 4.26 16.31
N MET A 190 -10.12 5.23 17.22
CA MET A 190 -9.82 5.02 18.64
C MET A 190 -10.82 4.06 19.28
N GLU A 191 -12.12 4.19 18.97
CA GLU A 191 -13.15 3.27 19.43
C GLU A 191 -12.88 1.83 18.95
N GLY A 192 -12.60 1.63 17.66
CA GLY A 192 -12.30 0.31 17.11
C GLY A 192 -11.06 -0.35 17.75
N ILE A 193 -10.01 0.44 18.02
CA ILE A 193 -8.81 -0.02 18.73
C ILE A 193 -9.15 -0.41 20.17
N GLU A 194 -9.88 0.43 20.90
CA GLU A 194 -10.28 0.15 22.28
C GLU A 194 -11.13 -1.12 22.39
N VAL A 195 -12.11 -1.29 21.49
CA VAL A 195 -12.93 -2.50 21.42
C VAL A 195 -12.06 -3.73 21.14
N GLY A 196 -11.12 -3.61 20.21
CA GLY A 196 -10.17 -4.69 19.89
C GLY A 196 -9.32 -5.11 21.07
N LEU A 197 -8.75 -4.15 21.79
CA LEU A 197 -7.90 -4.40 22.96
C LEU A 197 -8.68 -4.97 24.15
N ARG A 198 -9.97 -4.63 24.31
CA ARG A 198 -10.81 -5.18 25.39
C ARG A 198 -11.24 -6.62 25.16
N THR A 199 -11.31 -7.05 23.90
CA THR A 199 -11.90 -8.34 23.54
C THR A 199 -11.01 -9.53 23.96
N ASP A 200 -9.68 -9.37 23.97
CA ASP A 200 -8.74 -10.35 24.49
C ASP A 200 -7.42 -9.66 24.90
N PRO A 201 -7.25 -9.31 26.19
CA PRO A 201 -6.22 -8.38 26.66
C PRO A 201 -4.80 -8.95 26.78
N SER A 202 -4.48 -10.12 26.18
CA SER A 202 -3.17 -10.76 26.31
C SER A 202 -2.29 -10.62 25.05
N GLU A 203 -1.15 -9.94 25.18
CA GLU A 203 -0.03 -9.91 24.21
C GLU A 203 -0.38 -9.38 22.80
N ASP A 204 -1.40 -8.53 22.69
CA ASP A 204 -1.80 -8.01 21.39
C ASP A 204 -0.76 -7.08 20.76
N GLU A 205 -0.55 -7.27 19.47
CA GLU A 205 0.14 -6.35 18.61
C GLU A 205 -0.86 -5.52 17.79
N LEU A 206 -0.70 -4.20 17.83
CA LEU A 206 -1.44 -3.28 16.99
C LEU A 206 -0.69 -3.06 15.67
N VAL A 207 -1.31 -3.38 14.56
CA VAL A 207 -0.80 -3.11 13.21
C VAL A 207 -1.67 -2.04 12.58
N VAL A 208 -1.10 -0.87 12.30
CA VAL A 208 -1.77 0.19 11.56
C VAL A 208 -1.27 0.18 10.13
N THR A 209 -2.20 0.09 9.17
CA THR A 209 -1.87 -0.03 7.75
C THR A 209 -2.71 0.90 6.88
N GLY A 210 -2.15 1.33 5.76
CA GLY A 210 -2.85 2.18 4.81
C GLY A 210 -2.14 2.32 3.48
N HIS A 211 -2.93 2.38 2.41
CA HIS A 211 -2.47 2.68 1.07
C HIS A 211 -2.76 4.15 0.71
N SER A 212 -1.88 4.77 -0.08
CA SER A 212 -2.03 6.16 -0.53
C SER A 212 -2.13 7.12 0.65
N MET A 213 -3.12 8.01 0.64
CA MET A 213 -3.54 8.83 1.77
C MET A 213 -3.62 8.05 3.09
N GLY A 214 -4.16 6.83 3.08
CA GLY A 214 -4.35 6.03 4.28
C GLY A 214 -3.04 5.81 5.04
N GLY A 215 -1.89 5.78 4.34
CA GLY A 215 -0.58 5.71 4.96
C GLY A 215 -0.21 6.97 5.75
N ALA A 216 -0.54 8.15 5.23
CA ALA A 216 -0.32 9.41 5.96
C ALA A 216 -1.20 9.47 7.22
N ILE A 217 -2.46 9.05 7.11
CA ILE A 217 -3.38 9.00 8.26
C ILE A 217 -2.94 7.94 9.27
N ALA A 218 -2.36 6.82 8.82
CA ALA A 218 -1.79 5.79 9.69
C ALA A 218 -0.67 6.35 10.58
N HIS A 219 0.28 7.11 10.02
CA HIS A 219 1.30 7.76 10.83
C HIS A 219 0.73 8.81 11.78
N LEU A 220 -0.28 9.59 11.38
CA LEU A 220 -0.94 10.55 12.27
C LEU A 220 -1.66 9.85 13.43
N LEU A 221 -2.30 8.71 13.18
CA LEU A 221 -2.87 7.87 14.22
C LEU A 221 -1.78 7.35 15.17
N CYS A 222 -0.66 6.85 14.65
CA CYS A 222 0.45 6.36 15.47
C CYS A 222 1.10 7.47 16.31
N LEU A 223 1.20 8.70 15.80
CA LEU A 223 1.65 9.86 16.58
C LEU A 223 0.75 10.10 17.80
N ASP A 224 -0.57 10.06 17.61
CA ASP A 224 -1.54 10.23 18.69
C ASP A 224 -1.53 9.02 19.64
N LEU A 225 -1.39 7.80 19.13
CA LEU A 225 -1.29 6.59 19.95
C LEU A 225 -0.06 6.60 20.86
N LEU A 226 1.10 7.08 20.38
CA LEU A 226 2.32 7.17 21.18
C LEU A 226 2.39 8.43 22.06
N SER A 227 1.45 9.36 21.90
CA SER A 227 1.41 10.58 22.69
C SER A 227 1.25 10.27 24.19
N PRO A 228 1.94 10.98 25.11
CA PRO A 228 1.83 10.76 26.56
C PRO A 228 0.42 10.87 27.13
N VAL A 229 -0.48 11.55 26.42
CA VAL A 229 -1.89 11.73 26.82
C VAL A 229 -2.76 10.53 26.43
N SER A 230 -2.29 9.67 25.53
CA SER A 230 -3.01 8.47 25.10
C SER A 230 -3.00 7.41 26.18
N SER A 231 -4.18 7.03 26.67
CA SER A 231 -4.35 5.94 27.65
C SER A 231 -4.18 4.55 27.04
N THR A 232 -4.24 4.44 25.72
CA THR A 232 -4.24 3.20 24.92
C THR A 232 -2.83 2.62 24.71
N SER A 233 -1.78 3.39 25.02
CA SER A 233 -0.38 3.12 24.64
C SER A 233 0.39 2.18 25.57
N ARG A 234 -0.20 1.75 26.69
CA ARG A 234 0.64 1.37 27.83
C ARG A 234 1.35 0.02 27.73
N HIS A 235 0.91 -0.92 26.88
CA HIS A 235 1.52 -2.28 26.84
C HIS A 235 1.42 -3.01 25.47
N THR A 236 1.38 -2.31 24.34
CA THR A 236 1.07 -2.95 23.05
C THR A 236 2.21 -2.75 22.04
N SER A 237 2.71 -3.84 21.47
CA SER A 237 3.63 -3.80 20.32
C SER A 237 2.92 -3.09 19.16
N LEU A 238 3.50 -2.03 18.61
CA LEU A 238 2.91 -1.27 17.51
C LEU A 238 3.75 -1.40 16.24
N GLN A 239 3.08 -1.74 15.14
CA GLN A 239 3.62 -1.70 13.78
C GLN A 239 2.86 -0.68 12.93
N VAL A 240 3.59 0.10 12.14
CA VAL A 240 3.01 0.94 11.08
C VAL A 240 3.53 0.47 9.71
N ILE A 241 2.61 0.17 8.81
CA ILE A 241 2.93 -0.38 7.47
C ILE A 241 2.18 0.43 6.42
N THR A 242 2.89 1.14 5.55
CA THR A 242 2.27 2.03 4.57
C THR A 242 2.69 1.69 3.14
N PHE A 243 1.79 1.94 2.18
CA PHE A 243 2.02 1.68 0.76
C PHE A 243 1.72 2.93 -0.06
N GLY A 244 2.70 3.45 -0.78
CA GLY A 244 2.53 4.64 -1.62
C GLY A 244 2.17 5.90 -0.85
N GLU A 245 2.68 6.02 0.38
CA GLU A 245 2.37 7.13 1.27
C GLU A 245 2.96 8.46 0.77
N PRO A 246 2.16 9.56 0.73
CA PRO A 246 2.67 10.90 0.50
C PRO A 246 3.36 11.47 1.74
N ARG A 247 4.23 12.48 1.58
CA ARG A 247 4.83 13.20 2.70
C ARG A 247 3.78 13.93 3.53
N THR A 248 3.75 13.71 4.84
CA THR A 248 2.64 14.17 5.70
C THR A 248 2.90 15.51 6.38
N GLY A 249 4.16 15.86 6.60
CA GLY A 249 4.54 17.09 7.31
C GLY A 249 6.00 17.45 7.08
N ASN A 250 6.50 18.39 7.87
CA ASN A 250 7.90 18.84 7.76
C ASN A 250 8.87 17.98 8.57
N GLN A 251 10.16 18.33 8.50
CA GLN A 251 11.20 17.64 9.27
C GLN A 251 10.90 17.61 10.78
N GLY A 252 10.36 18.70 11.34
CA GLY A 252 9.99 18.72 12.76
C GLY A 252 8.93 17.67 13.14
N LEU A 253 8.00 17.34 12.23
CA LEU A 253 7.04 16.26 12.47
C LEU A 253 7.70 14.88 12.42
N VAL A 254 8.66 14.69 11.51
CA VAL A 254 9.48 13.47 11.43
C VAL A 254 10.33 13.29 12.68
N ASP A 255 10.98 14.36 13.15
CA ASP A 255 11.79 14.33 14.37
C ASP A 255 10.93 14.02 15.60
N HIS A 256 9.71 14.57 15.66
CA HIS A 256 8.75 14.26 16.71
C HIS A 256 8.33 12.78 16.71
N TRP A 257 8.09 12.20 15.53
CA TRP A 257 7.81 10.76 15.38
C TRP A 257 8.99 9.89 15.86
N VAL A 258 10.21 10.22 15.44
CA VAL A 258 11.43 9.50 15.85
C VAL A 258 11.59 9.56 17.37
N GLU A 259 11.36 10.72 17.97
CA GLU A 259 11.45 10.91 19.41
C GLU A 259 10.38 10.11 20.18
N LEU A 260 9.15 10.05 19.67
CA LEU A 260 8.09 9.22 20.25
C LEU A 260 8.42 7.73 20.20
N LYS A 261 8.95 7.24 19.08
CA LYS A 261 9.41 5.84 18.94
C LYS A 261 10.52 5.52 19.94
N ARG A 262 11.52 6.40 20.05
CA ARG A 262 12.66 6.24 20.98
C ARG A 262 12.19 6.16 22.42
N ARG A 263 11.33 7.08 22.86
CA ARG A 263 10.77 7.06 24.23
C ARG A 263 9.96 5.82 24.51
N HIS A 264 9.13 5.38 23.57
CA HIS A 264 8.35 4.15 23.73
C HIS A 264 9.25 2.92 23.93
N GLU A 265 10.34 2.80 23.15
CA GLU A 265 11.30 1.72 23.29
C GLU A 265 12.07 1.79 24.62
N GLU A 266 12.45 2.98 25.08
CA GLU A 266 13.11 3.17 26.38
C GLU A 266 12.19 2.86 27.57
N ASP A 267 10.92 3.27 27.48
CA ASP A 267 9.95 3.11 28.56
C ASP A 267 9.44 1.67 28.69
N LEU A 268 9.27 0.95 27.57
CA LEU A 268 8.66 -0.39 27.54
C LEU A 268 9.61 -1.52 27.11
N GLY A 269 10.78 -1.21 26.55
CA GLY A 269 11.68 -2.22 25.97
C GLY A 269 11.16 -2.86 24.68
N ILE A 270 10.14 -2.27 24.05
CA ILE A 270 9.49 -2.80 22.84
C ILE A 270 9.69 -1.79 21.70
N PRO A 271 10.41 -2.15 20.62
CA PRO A 271 10.62 -1.23 19.51
C PRO A 271 9.37 -1.12 18.62
N ILE A 272 9.09 0.10 18.16
CA ILE A 272 8.08 0.35 17.13
C ILE A 272 8.60 -0.08 15.76
N ARG A 273 7.87 -0.96 15.08
CA ARG A 273 8.22 -1.39 13.72
C ARG A 273 7.57 -0.48 12.67
N GLU A 274 8.36 -0.03 11.71
CA GLU A 274 7.92 0.88 10.64
C GLU A 274 8.36 0.34 9.28
N TRP A 275 7.39 0.16 8.38
CA TRP A 275 7.63 -0.28 7.01
C TRP A 275 6.84 0.59 6.03
N SER A 276 7.50 1.55 5.38
CA SER A 276 6.89 2.35 4.32
C SER A 276 7.37 1.88 2.97
N VAL A 277 6.47 1.38 2.13
CA VAL A 277 6.77 0.84 0.80
C VAL A 277 6.45 1.88 -0.27
N LYS A 278 7.45 2.20 -1.08
CA LYS A 278 7.31 2.99 -2.32
C LYS A 278 7.39 2.04 -3.52
N ALA A 279 6.66 2.32 -4.58
CA ALA A 279 6.71 1.54 -5.82
C ALA A 279 7.33 2.31 -6.98
N TYR A 280 7.93 1.57 -7.91
CA TYR A 280 8.35 2.13 -9.19
C TYR A 280 7.19 2.83 -9.89
N ASN A 281 7.50 4.00 -10.45
CA ASN A 281 6.57 4.83 -11.23
C ASN A 281 5.32 5.32 -10.47
N ASP A 282 5.32 5.22 -9.14
CA ASP A 282 4.33 5.88 -8.30
C ASP A 282 4.76 7.34 -8.05
N GLY A 283 3.87 8.28 -8.35
CA GLY A 283 4.08 9.71 -8.13
C GLY A 283 3.67 10.20 -6.75
N VAL A 284 2.86 9.46 -6.00
CA VAL A 284 2.30 9.91 -4.71
C VAL A 284 3.39 10.12 -3.66
N PRO A 285 4.39 9.23 -3.49
CA PRO A 285 5.49 9.47 -2.56
C PRO A 285 6.35 10.70 -2.91
N ALA A 286 6.27 11.21 -4.14
CA ALA A 286 6.96 12.43 -4.53
C ALA A 286 6.21 13.70 -4.06
N LEU A 287 5.03 13.58 -3.46
CA LEU A 287 4.20 14.70 -3.03
C LEU A 287 3.89 14.68 -1.53
N PRO A 288 3.60 15.85 -0.94
CA PRO A 288 3.98 17.18 -1.43
C PRO A 288 5.52 17.32 -1.55
N LEU A 289 5.98 18.34 -2.25
CA LEU A 289 7.40 18.47 -2.63
C LEU A 289 8.33 18.74 -1.44
N ILE A 290 9.54 18.19 -1.50
CA ILE A 290 10.64 18.48 -0.56
C ILE A 290 10.98 19.96 -0.47
N THR A 291 10.91 20.66 -1.61
CA THR A 291 11.18 22.11 -1.73
C THR A 291 10.17 22.95 -0.94
N LEU A 292 8.99 22.43 -0.65
CA LEU A 292 7.98 23.05 0.21
C LEU A 292 8.17 22.70 1.70
N GLY A 293 9.23 21.96 2.02
CA GLY A 293 9.63 21.59 3.38
C GLY A 293 9.06 20.26 3.88
N TYR A 294 8.34 19.51 3.03
CA TYR A 294 7.76 18.22 3.40
C TYR A 294 8.81 17.09 3.42
N ARG A 295 8.65 16.12 4.32
CA ARG A 295 9.58 14.99 4.53
C ARG A 295 8.83 13.68 4.77
N HIS A 296 9.48 12.56 4.52
CA HIS A 296 8.93 11.24 4.86
C HIS A 296 9.21 10.87 6.32
N PHE A 297 8.26 10.19 6.97
CA PHE A 297 8.45 9.62 8.31
C PHE A 297 9.51 8.53 8.34
N ALA A 298 9.38 7.56 7.42
CA ALA A 298 10.22 6.39 7.39
C ALA A 298 11.70 6.73 7.20
N GLN A 299 12.50 6.34 8.19
CA GLN A 299 13.95 6.54 8.17
C GLN A 299 14.63 5.60 7.17
N HIS A 300 14.09 4.39 6.97
CA HIS A 300 14.57 3.39 6.02
C HIS A 300 13.39 2.80 5.23
N PRO A 301 12.83 3.55 4.26
CA PRO A 301 11.70 3.06 3.47
C PRO A 301 12.13 1.87 2.60
N LEU A 302 11.14 1.15 2.09
CA LEU A 302 11.32 0.06 1.14
C LEU A 302 10.93 0.51 -0.27
N TYR A 303 11.51 -0.11 -1.29
CA TYR A 303 11.23 0.16 -2.69
C TYR A 303 10.90 -1.12 -3.43
N THR A 304 9.74 -1.18 -4.09
CA THR A 304 9.35 -2.31 -4.93
C THR A 304 9.50 -1.97 -6.41
N ILE A 305 10.24 -2.82 -7.12
CA ILE A 305 10.43 -2.77 -8.57
C ILE A 305 10.69 -4.18 -9.09
N ASN A 306 10.13 -4.52 -10.25
CA ASN A 306 10.33 -5.81 -10.91
C ASN A 306 10.06 -7.05 -10.03
N GLY A 307 9.11 -6.97 -9.10
CA GLY A 307 8.75 -8.07 -8.19
C GLY A 307 9.76 -8.31 -7.07
N LYS A 308 10.76 -7.44 -6.91
CA LYS A 308 11.71 -7.44 -5.80
C LYS A 308 11.42 -6.27 -4.86
N LEU A 309 11.80 -6.44 -3.60
CA LEU A 309 11.64 -5.43 -2.56
C LEU A 309 13.01 -5.11 -1.97
N TYR A 310 13.37 -3.83 -1.98
CA TYR A 310 14.67 -3.33 -1.57
C TYR A 310 14.54 -2.43 -0.35
N ARG A 311 15.52 -2.44 0.55
CA ARG A 311 15.66 -1.45 1.62
C ARG A 311 16.39 -0.23 1.08
N ILE A 312 15.82 0.95 1.27
CA ILE A 312 16.44 2.22 0.89
C ILE A 312 17.35 2.70 2.05
N PRO A 313 18.59 3.13 1.76
CA PRO A 313 19.45 3.78 2.75
C PRO A 313 18.82 5.07 3.30
N HIS A 314 19.11 5.39 4.56
CA HIS A 314 18.51 6.57 5.22
C HIS A 314 18.77 7.89 4.48
N SER A 315 19.97 8.07 3.92
CA SER A 315 20.32 9.28 3.14
C SER A 315 19.45 9.45 1.89
N GLU A 316 18.91 8.36 1.37
CA GLU A 316 18.14 8.32 0.13
C GLU A 316 16.62 8.30 0.36
N ARG A 317 16.16 8.35 1.63
CA ARG A 317 14.75 8.17 2.00
C ARG A 317 13.79 9.14 1.32
N GLU A 318 14.28 10.29 0.87
CA GLU A 318 13.46 11.34 0.27
C GLU A 318 13.22 11.15 -1.23
N PHE A 319 14.00 10.29 -1.90
CA PHE A 319 13.81 9.97 -3.31
C PHE A 319 12.60 9.03 -3.50
N ALA A 320 11.96 9.16 -4.66
CA ALA A 320 10.81 8.33 -5.04
C ALA A 320 11.18 7.34 -6.16
N LEU A 321 12.32 7.51 -6.83
CA LEU A 321 12.76 6.65 -7.92
C LEU A 321 14.20 6.17 -7.71
N PHE A 322 14.43 4.92 -8.07
CA PHE A 322 15.72 4.24 -7.93
C PHE A 322 15.97 3.37 -9.16
N LYS A 323 17.24 3.03 -9.40
CA LYS A 323 17.67 2.10 -10.43
C LYS A 323 18.21 0.83 -9.78
N GLU A 324 18.05 -0.32 -10.41
CA GLU A 324 18.74 -1.56 -10.01
C GLU A 324 20.18 -1.55 -10.57
N SER A 325 21.15 -1.90 -9.75
CA SER A 325 22.57 -2.03 -10.10
C SER A 325 22.78 -3.25 -11.00
N GLY A 326 23.59 -3.11 -12.05
CA GLY A 326 24.01 -4.22 -12.91
C GLY A 326 23.01 -4.67 -13.97
N GLU A 327 21.80 -4.10 -14.01
CA GLU A 327 20.90 -4.22 -15.16
C GLU A 327 21.08 -3.01 -16.09
N LEU A 328 21.20 -3.28 -17.40
CA LEU A 328 21.23 -2.25 -18.44
C LEU A 328 20.08 -1.26 -18.22
N ASN A 329 20.38 0.04 -18.28
CA ASN A 329 19.48 1.18 -18.12
C ASN A 329 18.42 1.31 -19.25
N VAL A 330 17.74 0.21 -19.63
CA VAL A 330 16.63 0.14 -20.58
C VAL A 330 15.84 -1.15 -20.28
N PRO A 331 14.51 -1.12 -20.29
CA PRO A 331 13.66 -2.21 -19.82
C PRO A 331 13.50 -3.34 -20.86
N CYS A 332 14.60 -4.03 -21.08
CA CYS A 332 14.72 -5.23 -21.91
C CYS A 332 14.86 -6.50 -21.05
N ALA A 333 15.10 -6.36 -19.74
CA ALA A 333 15.15 -7.49 -18.82
C ALA A 333 13.83 -8.26 -18.82
N ALA A 334 12.65 -7.62 -18.89
CA ALA A 334 11.38 -8.34 -18.96
C ALA A 334 11.22 -9.22 -20.23
N ALA A 335 11.80 -8.81 -21.36
CA ALA A 335 11.66 -9.51 -22.66
C ALA A 335 12.76 -10.55 -22.89
N LEU A 336 14.01 -10.24 -22.52
CA LEU A 336 15.11 -11.21 -22.54
C LEU A 336 14.97 -12.23 -21.41
N ALA A 337 14.47 -11.83 -20.23
CA ALA A 337 14.08 -12.78 -19.19
C ALA A 337 12.86 -13.58 -19.61
N TYR A 338 11.94 -13.09 -20.46
CA TYR A 338 10.85 -13.89 -21.02
C TYR A 338 11.35 -14.99 -21.99
N GLN A 339 12.29 -14.67 -22.87
CA GLN A 339 12.88 -15.66 -23.78
C GLN A 339 13.82 -16.63 -23.07
N ALA A 340 14.56 -16.17 -22.06
CA ALA A 340 15.38 -17.02 -21.20
C ALA A 340 14.54 -17.81 -20.17
N SER A 341 13.36 -17.31 -19.74
CA SER A 341 12.47 -17.96 -18.77
C SER A 341 11.79 -19.20 -19.32
N LEU A 342 11.35 -19.12 -20.58
CA LEU A 342 10.81 -20.26 -21.32
C LEU A 342 11.86 -21.37 -21.50
N ALA A 343 13.15 -21.00 -21.54
CA ALA A 343 14.26 -21.94 -21.71
C ALA A 343 14.82 -22.49 -20.38
N ALA A 344 14.68 -21.78 -19.26
CA ALA A 344 15.33 -22.09 -17.98
C ALA A 344 14.37 -22.47 -16.82
N GLY A 345 13.05 -22.42 -17.02
CA GLY A 345 12.08 -22.94 -16.06
C GLY A 345 11.77 -22.07 -14.82
N ASN A 346 12.49 -20.96 -14.54
CA ASN A 346 12.01 -19.88 -13.67
C ASN A 346 12.96 -18.67 -13.63
N PRO A 347 12.57 -17.52 -14.20
CA PRO A 347 12.54 -16.28 -13.44
C PRO A 347 11.14 -15.63 -13.51
N ARG A 348 10.66 -15.10 -12.38
CA ARG A 348 9.37 -14.41 -12.24
C ARG A 348 9.30 -13.20 -13.19
N ILE A 349 8.40 -13.27 -14.16
CA ILE A 349 7.99 -12.10 -14.95
C ILE A 349 7.24 -11.15 -14.00
N PRO A 350 7.64 -9.87 -13.86
CA PRO A 350 6.90 -8.92 -13.04
C PRO A 350 5.46 -8.80 -13.57
N LEU A 351 4.47 -8.90 -12.70
CA LEU A 351 3.06 -8.77 -13.11
C LEU A 351 2.77 -7.37 -13.68
N SER A 352 3.37 -6.35 -13.08
CA SER A 352 3.15 -4.94 -13.41
C SER A 352 4.47 -4.18 -13.65
N PRO A 353 5.17 -4.44 -14.77
CA PRO A 353 6.50 -3.87 -15.05
C PRO A 353 6.51 -2.35 -15.25
N LEU A 354 5.38 -1.72 -15.61
CA LEU A 354 5.27 -0.25 -15.65
C LEU A 354 5.07 0.37 -14.28
N GLY A 355 4.90 -0.42 -13.20
CA GLY A 355 4.62 0.07 -11.86
C GLY A 355 3.42 1.02 -11.80
N GLY A 356 3.39 1.93 -10.84
CA GLY A 356 2.30 2.88 -10.63
C GLY A 356 1.61 2.71 -9.28
N HIS A 357 0.82 3.70 -8.91
CA HIS A 357 0.23 3.81 -7.58
C HIS A 357 -0.70 2.65 -7.20
N ASN A 358 -1.31 1.96 -8.16
CA ASN A 358 -2.23 0.85 -7.87
C ASN A 358 -1.54 -0.54 -7.87
N TYR A 359 -0.21 -0.58 -7.95
CA TYR A 359 0.57 -1.81 -8.12
C TYR A 359 1.53 -2.05 -6.94
N TYR A 360 0.95 -2.41 -5.80
CA TYR A 360 1.68 -2.84 -4.62
C TYR A 360 1.48 -4.34 -4.39
N ASN A 361 2.36 -4.98 -3.60
CA ASN A 361 2.19 -6.36 -3.14
C ASN A 361 2.10 -7.45 -4.24
N GLU A 362 2.60 -7.14 -5.44
CA GLU A 362 2.39 -7.95 -6.66
C GLU A 362 0.89 -8.17 -6.97
N ARG A 363 0.05 -7.18 -6.67
CA ARG A 363 -1.37 -7.18 -7.01
C ARG A 363 -1.74 -5.96 -7.84
N ASP A 364 -2.78 -6.12 -8.65
CA ASP A 364 -3.42 -5.05 -9.40
C ASP A 364 -4.67 -4.63 -8.62
N LEU A 365 -4.57 -3.52 -7.88
CA LEU A 365 -5.68 -3.02 -7.08
C LEU A 365 -6.90 -2.65 -7.96
N GLU A 366 -6.66 -2.13 -9.17
CA GLU A 366 -7.74 -1.68 -10.02
C GLU A 366 -8.43 -2.85 -10.76
N GLY A 367 -7.69 -3.54 -11.62
CA GLY A 367 -8.25 -4.60 -12.47
C GLY A 367 -8.45 -5.91 -11.72
N GLY A 368 -7.52 -6.23 -10.82
CA GLY A 368 -7.52 -7.46 -10.04
C GLY A 368 -8.49 -7.47 -8.85
N PHE A 369 -8.88 -6.30 -8.33
CA PHE A 369 -9.74 -6.20 -7.16
C PHE A 369 -10.96 -5.31 -7.38
N LEU A 370 -10.79 -4.00 -7.59
CA LEU A 370 -11.92 -3.04 -7.66
C LEU A 370 -12.88 -3.32 -8.82
N ARG A 371 -12.35 -3.66 -9.99
CA ARG A 371 -13.19 -4.03 -11.15
C ARG A 371 -13.98 -5.30 -10.91
N ARG A 372 -13.38 -6.28 -10.23
CA ARG A 372 -14.05 -7.52 -9.85
C ARG A 372 -15.15 -7.27 -8.83
N LEU A 373 -14.97 -6.31 -7.91
CA LEU A 373 -16.03 -5.86 -7.00
C LEU A 373 -17.17 -5.15 -7.74
N ASP A 374 -16.86 -4.33 -8.75
CA ASP A 374 -17.90 -3.72 -9.61
C ASP A 374 -18.73 -4.81 -10.33
N TRP A 375 -18.09 -5.88 -10.82
CA TRP A 375 -18.80 -7.04 -11.38
C TRP A 375 -19.67 -7.74 -10.33
N LEU A 376 -19.19 -7.84 -9.08
CA LEU A 376 -19.92 -8.44 -7.97
C LEU A 376 -21.20 -7.66 -7.64
N MET A 377 -21.09 -6.33 -7.60
CA MET A 377 -22.27 -5.48 -7.41
C MET A 377 -23.26 -5.61 -8.57
N LYS A 378 -22.77 -5.70 -9.81
CA LYS A 378 -23.60 -5.89 -11.02
C LYS A 378 -24.29 -7.26 -11.07
N SER A 379 -23.70 -8.30 -10.49
CA SER A 379 -24.37 -9.61 -10.37
C SER A 379 -25.52 -9.61 -9.38
N GLY A 380 -25.68 -8.55 -8.59
CA GLY A 380 -26.67 -8.47 -7.53
C GLY A 380 -26.24 -9.32 -6.33
N PHE A 381 -25.03 -9.09 -5.83
CA PHE A 381 -24.51 -9.68 -4.59
C PHE A 381 -25.59 -9.68 -3.48
N ASP A 382 -25.61 -10.76 -2.68
CA ASP A 382 -26.64 -11.08 -1.69
C ASP A 382 -28.03 -11.45 -2.23
N LYS A 383 -28.19 -11.62 -3.54
CA LYS A 383 -29.43 -12.15 -4.16
C LYS A 383 -29.24 -13.57 -4.67
N GLU A 384 -30.32 -14.34 -4.72
CA GLU A 384 -30.29 -15.70 -5.28
C GLU A 384 -29.73 -15.71 -6.72
N GLY A 385 -28.82 -16.66 -6.97
CA GLY A 385 -28.15 -16.85 -8.25
C GLY A 385 -27.13 -15.75 -8.62
N TRP A 386 -26.58 -15.01 -7.65
CA TRP A 386 -25.58 -13.99 -7.91
C TRP A 386 -24.27 -14.59 -8.44
N GLU A 387 -23.87 -15.79 -8.01
CA GLU A 387 -22.64 -16.45 -8.45
C GLU A 387 -22.64 -16.76 -9.94
N GLU A 388 -23.73 -17.32 -10.47
CA GLU A 388 -23.87 -17.65 -11.89
C GLU A 388 -23.84 -16.37 -12.74
N LYS A 389 -24.52 -15.31 -12.28
CA LYS A 389 -24.49 -13.99 -12.92
C LYS A 389 -23.08 -13.40 -12.91
N TYR A 390 -22.35 -13.55 -11.81
CA TYR A 390 -20.97 -13.09 -11.71
C TYR A 390 -20.06 -13.79 -12.72
N ARG A 391 -20.14 -15.12 -12.79
CA ARG A 391 -19.35 -15.91 -13.76
C ARG A 391 -19.66 -15.51 -15.19
N ALA A 392 -20.94 -15.29 -15.52
CA ALA A 392 -21.33 -14.81 -16.85
C ALA A 392 -20.75 -13.41 -17.17
N ILE A 393 -20.72 -12.50 -16.20
CA ILE A 393 -20.07 -11.19 -16.37
C ILE A 393 -18.57 -11.38 -16.59
N MET A 394 -17.92 -12.16 -15.72
CA MET A 394 -16.48 -12.44 -15.77
C MET A 394 -16.06 -13.02 -17.13
N GLU A 395 -16.76 -14.04 -17.63
CA GLU A 395 -16.49 -14.66 -18.94
C GLU A 395 -16.56 -13.64 -20.09
N LYS A 396 -17.56 -12.75 -20.06
CA LYS A 396 -17.70 -11.69 -21.07
C LYS A 396 -16.51 -10.71 -21.08
N TYR A 397 -15.93 -10.42 -19.91
CA TYR A 397 -14.79 -9.51 -19.81
C TYR A 397 -13.43 -10.17 -19.99
N ILE A 398 -13.31 -11.49 -19.77
CA ILE A 398 -12.08 -12.25 -20.04
C ILE A 398 -11.97 -12.63 -21.52
N SER A 399 -13.11 -12.84 -22.20
CA SER A 399 -13.17 -13.19 -23.63
C SER A 399 -13.10 -11.99 -24.59
N ALA A 400 -13.29 -10.77 -24.08
CA ALA A 400 -13.11 -9.50 -24.79
C ALA A 400 -11.66 -9.00 -24.66
#